data_AF-A0A2M7QEB8-F1
#
_entry.id   AF-A0A2M7QEB8-F1
#
_cell.length_a   1.000
_cell.length_b   1.000
_cell.length_c   1.000
_cell.angle_alpha   90.00
_cell.angle_beta   90.00
_cell.angle_gamma   90.00
#
_symmetry.space_group_name_H-M   'P 1'
#
loop_
_entity.id
_entity.type
_entity.pdbx_description
1 polymer ?
#
loop_
_entity_poly.entity_id
_entity_poly.type
_entity_poly.pdbx_seq_one_letter_code
_entity_poly.pdbx_strand_id
1 'polypeptide(L)'
;MFDIFKIWSFLKKSFSKKDLLIISLIIALFFLTRLINLTSLPIFGDEAIYIRWAKVAWHDPSWRFISLTDGKQPLQTWGTIPFLKLFPDNALLAGRLFGVLGGFISLIGILSLIFYLFDKRTAFLGAFLYLFTPYFLFYERMALVDSWVNAAAIWIFLLSIIMVKKRGLDFSLILGLTAGFFLLAKSSVRIFLMLSVFAPVLIWQKNKKNLFKESVNYFVLLGISSVIALILYNVQRLSSFFHYVAQKNLTFVMSFSEFLKTPFQYFWNNLRYTPLYVLWEMGFVLGIIGLIGFIRLIRKDQKLGLYFLLWILLPFIAIVFFTKVLFPRYLIFFASLLLILATYYLFHISYRLKIFLFILIFLSIFFFDLTILFGHRYIPFPAVDRGQYLEGWPAGWGIKEIVDYAREKSAIKPVILISEGNFGMAGDALEVFIKSTDKIILKPYWPLDERQLFQHQKDLKNNFVYVVFPHREEFPDFWPLKLIKKYEKPWNKSAIYFFQLTPK
;
A
#
# COMPACT_ATOMS: atom_id res chain seq x y z
N MET A 1 36.09 -10.20 2.53
CA MET A 1 36.25 -9.49 1.24
C MET A 1 35.05 -9.77 0.37
N PHE A 2 34.43 -8.71 -0.17
CA PHE A 2 33.44 -8.82 -1.24
C PHE A 2 34.12 -9.39 -2.49
N ASP A 3 33.48 -10.38 -3.11
CA ASP A 3 34.00 -11.06 -4.30
C ASP A 3 32.83 -11.32 -5.26
N ILE A 4 32.76 -10.49 -6.30
CA ILE A 4 31.69 -10.53 -7.29
C ILE A 4 31.68 -11.87 -8.06
N PHE A 5 32.85 -12.52 -8.23
CA PHE A 5 32.94 -13.80 -8.91
C PHE A 5 32.36 -14.94 -8.07
N LYS A 6 32.41 -14.85 -6.73
CA LYS A 6 31.69 -15.80 -5.86
C LYS A 6 30.18 -15.67 -5.99
N ILE A 7 29.66 -14.45 -6.13
CA ILE A 7 28.23 -14.21 -6.36
C ILE A 7 27.84 -14.77 -7.73
N TRP A 8 28.60 -14.46 -8.78
CA TRP A 8 28.35 -14.98 -10.12
C TRP A 8 28.42 -16.51 -10.19
N SER A 9 29.42 -17.11 -9.54
CA SER A 9 29.57 -18.55 -9.41
C SER A 9 28.40 -19.19 -8.66
N PHE A 10 27.96 -18.58 -7.56
CA PHE A 10 26.76 -19.01 -6.83
C PHE A 10 25.52 -18.96 -7.72
N LEU A 11 25.29 -17.87 -8.47
CA LEU A 11 24.14 -17.75 -9.36
C LEU A 11 24.18 -18.81 -10.47
N LYS A 12 25.34 -18.98 -11.13
CA LYS A 12 25.54 -19.97 -12.20
C LYS A 12 25.38 -21.41 -11.70
N LYS A 13 25.74 -21.68 -10.45
CA LYS A 13 25.58 -23.00 -9.80
C LYS A 13 24.15 -23.26 -9.35
N SER A 14 23.47 -22.24 -8.83
CA SER A 14 22.13 -22.35 -8.27
C SER A 14 21.01 -22.35 -9.33
N PHE A 15 21.20 -21.59 -10.41
CA PHE A 15 20.19 -21.35 -11.43
C PHE A 15 20.64 -21.82 -12.83
N SER A 16 19.81 -22.65 -13.45
CA SER A 16 19.96 -23.07 -14.84
C SER A 16 19.40 -22.03 -15.81
N LYS A 17 19.68 -22.18 -17.11
CA LYS A 17 19.07 -21.33 -18.16
C LYS A 17 17.53 -21.37 -18.12
N LYS A 18 16.94 -22.53 -17.82
CA LYS A 18 15.47 -22.68 -17.66
C LYS A 18 14.96 -21.89 -16.46
N ASP A 19 15.69 -21.90 -15.34
CA ASP A 19 15.34 -21.14 -14.15
C ASP A 19 15.36 -19.63 -14.43
N LEU A 20 16.36 -19.13 -15.16
CA LEU A 20 16.43 -17.73 -15.58
C LEU A 20 15.25 -17.32 -16.49
N LEU A 21 14.83 -18.21 -17.38
CA LEU A 21 13.66 -17.98 -18.24
C LEU A 21 12.37 -17.92 -17.42
N ILE A 22 12.20 -18.80 -16.42
CA ILE A 22 11.06 -18.76 -15.49
C ILE A 22 11.05 -17.45 -14.70
N ILE A 23 12.20 -17.03 -14.15
CA ILE A 23 12.31 -15.75 -13.42
C ILE A 23 11.96 -14.58 -14.35
N SER A 24 12.48 -14.58 -15.58
CA SER A 24 12.19 -13.53 -16.57
C SER A 24 10.71 -13.49 -16.92
N LEU A 25 10.06 -14.64 -17.07
CA LEU A 25 8.62 -14.74 -17.31
C LEU A 25 7.82 -14.22 -16.11
N ILE A 26 8.19 -14.58 -14.87
CA ILE A 26 7.55 -14.08 -13.65
C ILE A 26 7.64 -12.55 -13.58
N ILE A 27 8.81 -11.98 -13.88
CA ILE A 27 9.02 -10.53 -13.89
C ILE A 27 8.19 -9.87 -15.00
N ALA A 28 8.17 -10.44 -16.21
CA ALA A 28 7.38 -9.93 -17.31
C ALA A 28 5.88 -9.96 -16.98
N LEU A 29 5.38 -11.06 -16.41
CA LEU A 29 3.99 -11.19 -15.97
C LEU A 29 3.65 -10.24 -14.81
N PHE A 30 4.59 -9.99 -13.88
CA PHE A 30 4.44 -8.97 -12.85
C PHE A 30 4.17 -7.61 -13.49
N PHE A 31 5.07 -7.13 -14.35
CA PHE A 31 4.88 -5.82 -14.97
C PHE A 31 3.65 -5.78 -15.87
N LEU A 32 3.34 -6.85 -16.61
CA LEU A 32 2.12 -6.93 -17.42
C LEU A 32 0.87 -6.74 -16.56
N THR A 33 0.74 -7.52 -15.48
CA THR A 33 -0.43 -7.47 -14.59
C THR A 33 -0.49 -6.20 -13.75
N ARG A 34 0.63 -5.55 -13.44
CA ARG A 34 0.64 -4.30 -12.67
C ARG A 34 0.50 -3.05 -13.53
N LEU A 35 0.87 -3.08 -14.81
CA LEU A 35 0.85 -1.90 -15.69
C LEU A 35 -0.36 -1.84 -16.62
N ILE A 36 -0.96 -2.98 -16.98
CA ILE A 36 -2.14 -2.99 -17.85
C ILE A 36 -3.27 -2.17 -17.21
N ASN A 37 -3.83 -1.20 -17.93
CA ASN A 37 -4.92 -0.36 -17.44
C ASN A 37 -4.64 0.36 -16.10
N LEU A 38 -3.38 0.65 -15.79
CA LEU A 38 -2.99 1.14 -14.46
C LEU A 38 -3.70 2.44 -14.07
N THR A 39 -4.06 3.32 -15.00
CA THR A 39 -4.75 4.60 -14.71
C THR A 39 -6.26 4.58 -14.93
N SER A 40 -6.87 3.43 -15.26
CA SER A 40 -8.31 3.39 -15.59
C SER A 40 -9.22 3.27 -14.37
N LEU A 41 -8.74 2.74 -13.23
CA LEU A 41 -9.42 2.95 -11.96
C LEU A 41 -9.38 4.46 -11.62
N PRO A 42 -10.51 5.10 -11.29
CA PRO A 42 -10.53 6.49 -10.90
C PRO A 42 -9.58 6.78 -9.74
N ILE A 43 -9.10 8.03 -9.66
CA ILE A 43 -8.20 8.45 -8.59
C ILE A 43 -8.88 8.30 -7.24
N PHE A 44 -8.19 7.69 -6.28
CA PHE A 44 -8.64 7.64 -4.88
C PHE A 44 -8.13 8.88 -4.11
N GLY A 45 -8.92 9.37 -3.16
CA GLY A 45 -8.61 10.57 -2.36
C GLY A 45 -7.20 10.60 -1.75
N ASP A 46 -6.72 9.50 -1.15
CA ASP A 46 -5.35 9.48 -0.60
C ASP A 46 -4.29 9.55 -1.73
N GLU A 47 -4.55 8.96 -2.90
CA GLU A 47 -3.64 9.09 -4.06
C GLU A 47 -3.52 10.56 -4.48
N ALA A 48 -4.64 11.29 -4.49
CA ALA A 48 -4.66 12.71 -4.81
C ALA A 48 -3.78 13.53 -3.87
N ILE A 49 -3.89 13.31 -2.55
CA ILE A 49 -3.05 13.96 -1.54
C ILE A 49 -1.57 13.66 -1.82
N TYR A 50 -1.22 12.39 -1.97
CA TYR A 50 0.17 11.96 -2.06
C TYR A 50 0.84 12.45 -3.34
N ILE A 51 0.13 12.41 -4.47
CA ILE A 51 0.64 12.91 -5.76
C ILE A 51 0.78 14.43 -5.70
N ARG A 52 -0.17 15.15 -5.11
CA ARG A 52 -0.09 16.60 -4.93
C ARG A 52 1.12 16.99 -4.07
N TRP A 53 1.31 16.34 -2.94
CA TRP A 53 2.49 16.54 -2.09
C TRP A 53 3.79 16.30 -2.85
N ALA A 54 3.86 15.26 -3.67
CA ALA A 54 5.02 14.98 -4.49
C ALA A 54 5.26 16.05 -5.57
N LYS A 55 4.21 16.60 -6.21
CA LYS A 55 4.31 17.74 -7.14
C LYS A 55 4.87 18.98 -6.43
N VAL A 56 4.35 19.31 -5.24
CA VAL A 56 4.84 20.46 -4.46
C VAL A 56 6.30 20.27 -4.03
N ALA A 57 6.62 19.11 -3.45
CA ALA A 57 7.98 18.78 -3.00
C ALA A 57 9.00 18.68 -4.15
N TRP A 58 8.54 18.37 -5.37
CA TRP A 58 9.37 18.39 -6.57
C TRP A 58 9.76 19.81 -6.96
N HIS A 59 8.80 20.74 -7.00
CA HIS A 59 9.04 22.11 -7.45
C HIS A 59 9.62 23.02 -6.37
N ASP A 60 9.39 22.71 -5.08
CA ASP A 60 9.95 23.45 -3.96
C ASP A 60 10.65 22.51 -2.95
N PRO A 61 12.00 22.56 -2.89
CA PRO A 61 12.78 21.77 -1.94
C PRO A 61 12.45 22.00 -0.47
N SER A 62 11.94 23.18 -0.06
CA SER A 62 11.56 23.41 1.34
C SER A 62 10.37 22.56 1.77
N TRP A 63 9.56 22.11 0.80
CA TRP A 63 8.39 21.26 1.02
C TRP A 63 8.67 19.76 0.85
N ARG A 64 9.93 19.31 0.83
CA ARG A 64 10.25 17.86 0.79
C ARG A 64 9.63 17.06 1.92
N PHE A 65 9.34 17.69 3.05
CA PHE A 65 8.68 17.07 4.19
C PHE A 65 7.20 17.44 4.33
N ILE A 66 6.55 17.93 3.26
CA ILE A 66 5.15 18.38 3.29
C ILE A 66 4.18 17.34 3.85
N SER A 67 4.41 16.04 3.61
CA SER A 67 3.55 14.98 4.14
C SER A 67 3.50 14.94 5.68
N LEU A 68 4.54 15.48 6.36
CA LEU A 68 4.55 15.59 7.81
C LEU A 68 3.55 16.61 8.34
N THR A 69 3.05 17.56 7.52
CA THR A 69 1.95 18.46 7.92
C THR A 69 0.66 17.69 8.24
N ASP A 70 0.53 16.44 7.78
CA ASP A 70 -0.55 15.50 8.12
C ASP A 70 -0.05 14.27 8.89
N GLY A 71 1.19 14.31 9.40
CA GLY A 71 1.78 13.20 10.15
C GLY A 71 2.09 11.94 9.32
N LYS A 72 2.24 12.07 8.00
CA LYS A 72 2.63 10.97 7.09
C LYS A 72 4.13 11.01 6.78
N GLN A 73 4.78 9.85 6.88
CA GLN A 73 6.22 9.72 6.61
C GLN A 73 6.54 9.96 5.12
N PRO A 74 7.75 10.44 4.79
CA PRO A 74 7.99 11.10 3.51
C PRO A 74 8.33 10.17 2.33
N LEU A 75 8.48 8.85 2.53
CA LEU A 75 8.94 7.96 1.45
C LEU A 75 8.00 7.96 0.25
N GLN A 76 6.68 7.98 0.48
CA GLN A 76 5.68 8.09 -0.60
C GLN A 76 5.94 9.34 -1.45
N THR A 77 6.06 10.48 -0.78
CA THR A 77 6.31 11.78 -1.40
C THR A 77 7.60 11.76 -2.20
N TRP A 78 8.70 11.33 -1.59
CA TRP A 78 10.03 11.30 -2.22
C TRP A 78 10.13 10.30 -3.37
N GLY A 79 9.61 9.10 -3.17
CA GLY A 79 9.67 8.03 -4.15
C GLY A 79 8.78 8.28 -5.37
N THR A 80 7.77 9.15 -5.26
CA THR A 80 6.92 9.55 -6.40
C THR A 80 7.61 10.58 -7.30
N ILE A 81 8.52 11.42 -6.77
CA ILE A 81 9.17 12.51 -7.52
C ILE A 81 9.92 12.01 -8.79
N PRO A 82 10.76 10.96 -8.74
CA PRO A 82 11.42 10.45 -9.94
C PRO A 82 10.42 10.09 -11.06
N PHE A 83 9.28 9.49 -10.71
CA PHE A 83 8.25 9.14 -11.69
C PHE A 83 7.51 10.36 -12.23
N LEU A 84 7.28 11.39 -11.41
CA LEU A 84 6.72 12.67 -11.89
C LEU A 84 7.65 13.36 -12.89
N LYS A 85 8.97 13.24 -12.72
CA LYS A 85 9.94 13.75 -13.70
C LYS A 85 9.91 12.95 -15.01
N LEU A 86 9.68 11.65 -14.95
CA LEU A 86 9.60 10.78 -16.14
C LEU A 86 8.25 10.92 -16.86
N PHE A 87 7.17 11.18 -16.12
CA PHE A 87 5.80 11.27 -16.63
C PHE A 87 5.09 12.55 -16.13
N PRO A 88 5.60 13.74 -16.48
CA PRO A 88 5.08 15.02 -15.95
C PRO A 88 3.62 15.28 -16.33
N ASP A 89 3.19 14.80 -17.49
CA ASP A 89 1.82 14.95 -18.00
C ASP A 89 0.84 13.89 -17.49
N ASN A 90 1.31 12.88 -16.76
CA ASN A 90 0.48 11.80 -16.24
C ASN A 90 0.83 11.51 -14.77
N ALA A 91 0.48 12.46 -13.91
CA ALA A 91 0.79 12.40 -12.49
C ALA A 91 0.16 11.20 -11.76
N LEU A 92 -1.02 10.72 -12.21
CA LEU A 92 -1.63 9.50 -11.67
C LEU A 92 -0.80 8.25 -12.00
N LEU A 93 -0.35 8.12 -13.24
CA LEU A 93 0.58 7.04 -13.62
C LEU A 93 1.86 7.11 -12.78
N ALA A 94 2.45 8.30 -12.65
CA ALA A 94 3.66 8.50 -11.85
C ALA A 94 3.47 8.06 -10.39
N GLY A 95 2.36 8.45 -9.76
CA GLY A 95 2.01 8.01 -8.40
C GLY A 95 1.84 6.49 -8.30
N ARG A 96 1.15 5.86 -9.25
CA ARG A 96 0.90 4.41 -9.22
C ARG A 96 2.16 3.59 -9.49
N LEU A 97 3.11 4.11 -10.29
CA LEU A 97 4.42 3.47 -10.50
C LEU A 97 5.24 3.34 -9.21
N PHE A 98 5.07 4.25 -8.24
CA PHE A 98 5.67 4.08 -6.91
C PHE A 98 5.09 2.85 -6.19
N GLY A 99 3.78 2.63 -6.28
CA GLY A 99 3.11 1.42 -5.76
C GLY A 99 3.64 0.14 -6.41
N VAL A 100 3.77 0.16 -7.74
CA VAL A 100 4.27 -0.97 -8.54
C VAL A 100 5.71 -1.31 -8.18
N LEU A 101 6.57 -0.31 -7.95
CA LEU A 101 7.94 -0.53 -7.50
C LEU A 101 7.98 -1.21 -6.12
N GLY A 102 7.13 -0.79 -5.17
CA GLY A 102 6.99 -1.45 -3.87
C GLY A 102 6.55 -2.91 -4.00
N GLY A 103 5.64 -3.19 -4.94
CA GLY A 103 5.24 -4.56 -5.29
C GLY A 103 6.36 -5.40 -5.90
N PHE A 104 7.18 -4.80 -6.77
CA PHE A 104 8.32 -5.49 -7.38
C PHE A 104 9.37 -5.86 -6.32
N ILE A 105 9.66 -4.95 -5.39
CA ILE A 105 10.54 -5.19 -4.25
C ILE A 105 9.97 -6.30 -3.36
N SER A 106 8.64 -6.35 -3.17
CA SER A 106 7.97 -7.43 -2.43
C SER A 106 8.10 -8.78 -3.15
N LEU A 107 7.90 -8.84 -4.48
CA LEU A 107 8.07 -10.05 -5.29
C LEU A 107 9.49 -10.62 -5.17
N ILE A 108 10.52 -9.77 -5.28
CA ILE A 108 11.92 -10.18 -5.08
C ILE A 108 12.13 -10.69 -3.65
N GLY A 109 11.52 -10.03 -2.66
CA GLY A 109 11.53 -10.45 -1.27
C GLY A 109 10.92 -11.85 -1.07
N ILE A 110 9.75 -12.11 -1.67
CA ILE A 110 9.06 -13.41 -1.62
C ILE A 110 9.90 -14.49 -2.28
N LEU A 111 10.42 -14.24 -3.49
CA LEU A 111 11.34 -15.16 -4.18
C LEU A 111 12.54 -15.50 -3.30
N SER A 112 13.19 -14.48 -2.73
CA SER A 112 14.39 -14.63 -1.89
C SER A 112 14.09 -15.38 -0.59
N LEU A 113 12.99 -15.04 0.07
CA LEU A 113 12.58 -15.63 1.34
C LEU A 113 12.21 -17.09 1.20
N ILE A 114 11.38 -17.43 0.21
CA ILE A 114 10.96 -18.82 -0.02
C ILE A 114 12.13 -19.66 -0.52
N PHE A 115 13.01 -19.11 -1.37
CA PHE A 115 14.24 -19.77 -1.78
C PHE A 115 15.16 -20.06 -0.58
N TYR A 116 15.30 -19.10 0.34
CA TYR A 116 16.13 -19.25 1.53
C TYR A 116 15.57 -20.25 2.54
N LEU A 117 14.24 -20.27 2.73
CA LEU A 117 13.58 -21.16 3.69
C LEU A 117 13.43 -22.59 3.18
N PHE A 118 13.19 -22.76 1.89
CA PHE A 118 12.87 -24.05 1.27
C PHE A 118 13.83 -24.33 0.11
N ASP A 119 13.40 -24.08 -1.13
CA ASP A 119 14.17 -24.35 -2.34
C ASP A 119 13.66 -23.51 -3.53
N LYS A 120 14.39 -23.55 -4.66
CA LYS A 120 14.07 -22.75 -5.84
C LYS A 120 12.74 -23.07 -6.51
N ARG A 121 12.29 -24.33 -6.51
CA ARG A 121 11.01 -24.71 -7.12
C ARG A 121 9.86 -24.21 -6.26
N THR A 122 9.98 -24.33 -4.95
CA THR A 122 9.04 -23.72 -4.00
C THR A 122 9.00 -22.20 -4.16
N ALA A 123 10.15 -21.55 -4.38
CA ALA A 123 10.22 -20.10 -4.62
C ALA A 123 9.47 -19.66 -5.89
N PHE A 124 9.66 -20.37 -7.01
CA PHE A 124 8.93 -20.07 -8.25
C PHE A 124 7.42 -20.24 -8.07
N LEU A 125 7.00 -21.27 -7.33
CA LEU A 125 5.59 -21.44 -7.01
C LEU A 125 5.06 -20.27 -6.17
N GLY A 126 5.77 -19.88 -5.12
CA GLY A 126 5.32 -18.78 -4.26
C GLY A 126 5.26 -17.45 -5.01
N ALA A 127 6.22 -17.19 -5.89
CA ALA A 127 6.20 -16.03 -6.77
C ALA A 127 5.00 -16.07 -7.74
N PHE A 128 4.72 -17.23 -8.35
CA PHE A 128 3.54 -17.39 -9.20
C PHE A 128 2.24 -17.10 -8.45
N LEU A 129 2.07 -17.64 -7.23
CA LEU A 129 0.91 -17.34 -6.39
C LEU A 129 0.83 -15.85 -6.02
N TYR A 130 1.97 -15.20 -5.77
CA TYR A 130 2.04 -13.78 -5.45
C TYR A 130 1.53 -12.91 -6.59
N LEU A 131 1.84 -13.27 -7.84
CA LEU A 131 1.39 -12.55 -9.02
C LEU A 131 -0.14 -12.44 -9.09
N PHE A 132 -0.85 -13.51 -8.76
CA PHE A 132 -2.29 -13.64 -8.96
C PHE A 132 -3.10 -13.60 -7.65
N THR A 133 -2.48 -13.23 -6.53
CA THR A 133 -3.25 -12.99 -5.30
C THR A 133 -3.88 -11.60 -5.41
N PRO A 134 -5.23 -11.47 -5.39
CA PRO A 134 -5.90 -10.20 -5.65
C PRO A 134 -5.47 -9.08 -4.72
N TYR A 135 -5.21 -9.43 -3.45
CA TYR A 135 -4.68 -8.54 -2.42
C TYR A 135 -3.46 -7.76 -2.92
N PHE A 136 -2.42 -8.45 -3.37
CA PHE A 136 -1.20 -7.79 -3.84
C PHE A 136 -1.46 -7.09 -5.17
N LEU A 137 -2.21 -7.73 -6.07
CA LEU A 137 -2.51 -7.17 -7.37
C LEU A 137 -3.15 -5.78 -7.25
N PHE A 138 -4.17 -5.62 -6.42
CA PHE A 138 -4.86 -4.36 -6.24
C PHE A 138 -3.96 -3.30 -5.56
N TYR A 139 -3.44 -3.60 -4.36
CA TYR A 139 -2.74 -2.61 -3.56
C TYR A 139 -1.40 -2.14 -4.15
N GLU A 140 -0.75 -2.97 -4.99
CA GLU A 140 0.46 -2.58 -5.72
C GLU A 140 0.17 -1.71 -6.94
N ARG A 141 -1.07 -1.68 -7.42
CA ARG A 141 -1.51 -0.81 -8.54
C ARG A 141 -1.95 0.57 -8.06
N MET A 142 -2.07 0.79 -6.75
CA MET A 142 -2.49 2.07 -6.17
C MET A 142 -1.27 2.92 -5.80
N ALA A 143 -1.41 4.25 -5.89
CA ALA A 143 -0.42 5.20 -5.39
C ALA A 143 -0.49 5.31 -3.86
N LEU A 144 -0.31 4.19 -3.16
CA LEU A 144 -0.34 4.09 -1.69
C LEU A 144 0.96 3.51 -1.16
N VAL A 145 1.22 3.74 0.13
CA VAL A 145 2.46 3.29 0.78
C VAL A 145 2.39 1.83 1.24
N ASP A 146 1.19 1.23 1.22
CA ASP A 146 0.95 -0.09 1.81
C ASP A 146 1.71 -1.22 1.07
N SER A 147 2.01 -1.07 -0.23
CA SER A 147 2.89 -2.02 -0.95
C SER A 147 4.33 -2.01 -0.40
N TRP A 148 4.82 -0.85 0.07
CA TRP A 148 6.13 -0.72 0.72
C TRP A 148 6.11 -1.23 2.16
N VAL A 149 4.98 -1.13 2.86
CA VAL A 149 4.81 -1.78 4.17
C VAL A 149 4.83 -3.30 4.03
N ASN A 150 4.23 -3.84 2.97
CA ASN A 150 4.32 -5.27 2.65
C ASN A 150 5.77 -5.70 2.37
N ALA A 151 6.48 -4.94 1.53
CA ALA A 151 7.90 -5.15 1.27
C ALA A 151 8.72 -5.15 2.57
N ALA A 152 8.45 -4.18 3.47
CA ALA A 152 9.11 -4.10 4.76
C ALA A 152 8.91 -5.36 5.60
N ALA A 153 7.68 -5.87 5.68
CA ALA A 153 7.38 -7.09 6.43
C ALA A 153 8.17 -8.29 5.89
N ILE A 154 8.18 -8.49 4.56
CA ILE A 154 8.86 -9.60 3.90
C ILE A 154 10.38 -9.53 4.09
N TRP A 155 10.98 -8.37 3.84
CA TRP A 155 12.43 -8.19 3.92
C TRP A 155 12.94 -8.22 5.36
N ILE A 156 12.25 -7.57 6.30
CA ILE A 156 12.63 -7.62 7.72
C ILE A 156 12.50 -9.05 8.25
N PHE A 157 11.46 -9.79 7.87
CA PHE A 157 11.31 -11.21 8.24
C PHE A 157 12.45 -12.07 7.67
N LEU A 158 12.82 -11.89 6.40
CA LEU A 158 13.95 -12.61 5.80
C LEU A 158 15.27 -12.28 6.51
N LEU A 159 15.56 -11.00 6.68
CA LEU A 159 16.82 -10.53 7.24
C LEU A 159 16.96 -10.87 8.72
N SER A 160 15.88 -10.87 9.50
CA SER A 160 15.91 -11.31 10.89
C SER A 160 16.28 -12.80 11.01
N ILE A 161 15.76 -13.65 10.12
CA ILE A 161 16.09 -15.07 10.05
C ILE A 161 17.55 -15.27 9.66
N ILE A 162 18.03 -14.56 8.64
CA ILE A 162 19.43 -14.67 8.21
C ILE A 162 20.36 -14.18 9.32
N MET A 163 20.05 -13.03 9.94
CA MET A 163 20.85 -12.44 10.99
C MET A 163 20.95 -13.36 12.22
N VAL A 164 19.87 -13.98 12.67
CA VAL A 164 19.95 -14.90 13.84
C VAL A 164 20.70 -16.19 13.52
N LYS A 165 20.64 -16.68 12.27
CA LYS A 165 21.34 -17.89 11.85
C LYS A 165 22.83 -17.65 11.60
N LYS A 166 23.20 -16.49 11.05
CA LYS A 166 24.59 -16.16 10.68
C LYS A 166 25.34 -15.36 11.73
N ARG A 167 24.64 -14.51 12.49
CA ARG A 167 25.17 -13.66 13.57
C ARG A 167 26.36 -12.81 13.11
N GLY A 168 26.23 -12.21 11.93
CA GLY A 168 27.23 -11.32 11.33
C GLY A 168 26.84 -9.86 11.42
N LEU A 169 27.85 -8.98 11.54
CA LEU A 169 27.66 -7.52 11.56
C LEU A 169 27.10 -7.02 10.22
N ASP A 170 27.53 -7.59 9.10
CA ASP A 170 27.00 -7.32 7.76
C ASP A 170 25.46 -7.43 7.70
N PHE A 171 24.89 -8.53 8.21
CA PHE A 171 23.43 -8.72 8.25
C PHE A 171 22.73 -7.74 9.20
N SER A 172 23.38 -7.36 10.30
CA SER A 172 22.88 -6.32 11.21
C SER A 172 22.83 -4.95 10.54
N LEU A 173 23.87 -4.57 9.80
CA LEU A 173 23.90 -3.31 9.06
C LEU A 173 22.82 -3.29 7.97
N ILE A 174 22.68 -4.38 7.21
CA ILE A 174 21.66 -4.51 6.17
C ILE A 174 20.25 -4.43 6.78
N LEU A 175 19.97 -5.18 7.84
CA LEU A 175 18.67 -5.11 8.53
C LEU A 175 18.36 -3.71 9.04
N GLY A 176 19.34 -3.02 9.64
CA GLY A 176 19.16 -1.66 10.15
C GLY A 176 18.87 -0.64 9.05
N LEU A 177 19.61 -0.71 7.93
CA LEU A 177 19.38 0.15 6.77
C LEU A 177 18.02 -0.13 6.12
N THR A 178 17.67 -1.40 5.93
CA THR A 178 16.37 -1.81 5.38
C THR A 178 15.22 -1.35 6.27
N ALA A 179 15.28 -1.62 7.57
CA ALA A 179 14.25 -1.19 8.51
C ALA A 179 14.14 0.34 8.58
N GLY A 180 15.27 1.06 8.63
CA GLY A 180 15.29 2.52 8.65
C GLY A 180 14.69 3.16 7.40
N PHE A 181 15.01 2.62 6.22
CA PHE A 181 14.41 3.05 4.96
C PHE A 181 12.88 2.84 4.97
N PHE A 182 12.40 1.66 5.37
CA PHE A 182 10.96 1.39 5.42
C PHE A 182 10.23 2.15 6.55
N LEU A 183 10.92 2.58 7.61
CA LEU A 183 10.35 3.46 8.63
C LEU A 183 10.03 4.86 8.10
N LEU A 184 10.64 5.27 6.98
CA LEU A 184 10.24 6.47 6.24
C LEU A 184 8.96 6.26 5.41
N ALA A 185 8.48 5.01 5.29
CA ALA A 185 7.22 4.67 4.63
C ALA A 185 6.04 4.77 5.60
N LYS A 186 6.12 4.09 6.75
CA LYS A 186 5.03 4.08 7.74
C LYS A 186 5.55 3.74 9.14
N SER A 187 4.97 4.38 10.17
CA SER A 187 5.26 4.09 11.59
C SER A 187 5.03 2.62 11.96
N SER A 188 4.08 1.95 11.31
CA SER A 188 3.74 0.54 11.56
C SER A 188 4.91 -0.41 11.28
N VAL A 189 5.89 -0.04 10.45
CA VAL A 189 7.08 -0.86 10.17
C VAL A 189 7.88 -1.18 11.45
N ARG A 190 7.78 -0.34 12.49
CA ARG A 190 8.38 -0.62 13.81
C ARG A 190 7.97 -1.98 14.37
N ILE A 191 6.75 -2.44 14.10
CA ILE A 191 6.26 -3.72 14.61
C ILE A 191 7.12 -4.88 14.07
N PHE A 192 7.55 -4.84 12.80
CA PHE A 192 8.35 -5.90 12.19
C PHE A 192 9.76 -5.97 12.78
N LEU A 193 10.35 -4.80 13.07
CA LEU A 193 11.63 -4.75 13.76
C LEU A 193 11.51 -5.24 15.21
N MET A 194 10.42 -4.89 15.91
CA MET A 194 10.14 -5.40 17.26
C MET A 194 9.91 -6.92 17.26
N LEU A 195 9.21 -7.48 16.28
CA LEU A 195 9.01 -8.92 16.14
C LEU A 195 10.32 -9.68 15.89
N SER A 196 11.35 -9.00 15.37
CA SER A 196 12.68 -9.58 15.22
C SER A 196 13.32 -9.95 16.57
N VAL A 197 12.88 -9.36 17.69
CA VAL A 197 13.33 -9.76 19.05
C VAL A 197 13.10 -11.27 19.31
N PHE A 198 12.11 -11.88 18.67
CA PHE A 198 11.78 -13.30 18.85
C PHE A 198 12.56 -14.26 17.94
N ALA A 199 13.46 -13.77 17.08
CA ALA A 199 14.25 -14.63 16.20
C ALA A 199 15.10 -15.70 16.93
N PRO A 200 15.57 -15.52 18.19
CA PRO A 200 16.31 -16.55 18.92
C PRO A 200 15.57 -17.89 19.07
N VAL A 201 14.24 -17.92 18.91
CA VAL A 201 13.46 -19.17 18.81
C VAL A 201 14.03 -20.12 17.74
N LEU A 202 14.57 -19.56 16.64
CA LEU A 202 15.12 -20.32 15.52
C LEU A 202 16.41 -21.07 15.85
N ILE A 203 17.16 -20.60 16.86
CA ILE A 203 18.43 -21.21 17.31
C ILE A 203 18.27 -21.95 18.65
N TRP A 204 17.03 -22.18 19.09
CA TRP A 204 16.75 -22.90 20.34
C TRP A 204 17.49 -24.24 20.41
N GLN A 205 18.15 -24.51 21.53
CA GLN A 205 18.95 -25.70 21.76
C GLN A 205 18.97 -26.07 23.25
N LYS A 206 19.22 -27.35 23.56
CA LYS A 206 19.24 -27.86 24.95
C LYS A 206 20.35 -27.22 25.81
N ASN A 207 21.49 -26.90 25.21
CA ASN A 207 22.60 -26.27 25.93
C ASN A 207 22.29 -24.79 26.22
N LYS A 208 21.80 -24.52 27.43
CA LYS A 208 21.40 -23.17 27.88
C LYS A 208 22.54 -22.15 27.82
N LYS A 209 23.79 -22.54 28.11
CA LYS A 209 24.94 -21.63 28.06
C LYS A 209 25.23 -21.17 26.63
N ASN A 210 25.21 -22.11 25.68
CA ASN A 210 25.42 -21.76 24.26
C ASN A 210 24.25 -20.92 23.72
N LEU A 211 23.00 -21.30 24.03
CA LEU A 211 21.82 -20.53 23.65
C LEU A 211 21.88 -19.10 24.18
N PHE A 212 22.26 -18.91 25.45
CA PHE A 212 22.42 -17.59 26.05
C PHE A 212 23.46 -16.75 25.32
N LYS A 213 24.67 -17.29 25.10
CA LYS A 213 25.75 -16.60 24.37
C LYS A 213 25.30 -16.20 22.96
N GLU A 214 24.69 -17.11 22.22
CA GLU A 214 24.22 -16.85 20.86
C GLU A 214 23.08 -15.81 20.83
N SER A 215 22.19 -15.83 21.82
CA SER A 215 21.10 -14.87 21.96
C SER A 215 21.62 -13.48 22.33
N VAL A 216 22.60 -13.38 23.24
CA VAL A 216 23.24 -12.10 23.58
C VAL A 216 23.92 -11.49 22.35
N ASN A 217 24.69 -12.28 21.60
CA ASN A 217 25.30 -11.81 20.35
C ASN A 217 24.23 -11.31 19.36
N TYR A 218 23.13 -12.05 19.22
CA TYR A 218 22.00 -11.63 18.40
C TYR A 218 21.39 -10.29 18.86
N PHE A 219 21.16 -10.12 20.17
CA PHE A 219 20.56 -8.89 20.70
C PHE A 219 21.48 -7.67 20.57
N VAL A 220 22.80 -7.85 20.70
CA VAL A 220 23.77 -6.79 20.40
C VAL A 220 23.66 -6.37 18.93
N LEU A 221 23.62 -7.34 18.01
CA LEU A 221 23.46 -7.09 16.58
C LEU A 221 22.10 -6.43 16.26
N LEU A 222 21.01 -6.88 16.88
CA LEU A 222 19.69 -6.26 16.72
C LEU A 222 19.67 -4.83 17.28
N GLY A 223 20.40 -4.57 18.37
CA GLY A 223 20.61 -3.24 18.92
C GLY A 223 21.28 -2.31 17.91
N ILE A 224 22.36 -2.76 17.27
CA ILE A 224 23.03 -2.00 16.19
C ILE A 224 22.07 -1.70 15.03
N SER A 225 21.32 -2.71 14.58
CA SER A 225 20.31 -2.53 13.53
C SER A 225 19.25 -1.51 13.92
N SER A 226 18.79 -1.54 15.18
CA SER A 226 17.79 -0.62 15.71
C SER A 226 18.32 0.80 15.78
N VAL A 227 19.58 1.00 16.20
CA VAL A 227 20.22 2.32 16.20
C VAL A 227 20.30 2.89 14.78
N ILE A 228 20.74 2.10 13.80
CA ILE A 228 20.82 2.53 12.40
C ILE A 228 19.43 2.89 11.86
N ALA A 229 18.43 2.04 12.14
CA ALA A 229 17.06 2.28 11.72
C ALA A 229 16.51 3.58 12.31
N LEU A 230 16.82 3.85 13.59
CA LEU A 230 16.44 5.10 14.26
C LEU A 230 17.19 6.31 13.70
N ILE A 231 18.49 6.21 13.38
CA ILE A 231 19.25 7.30 12.75
C ILE A 231 18.56 7.72 11.44
N LEU A 232 18.24 6.76 10.56
CA LEU A 232 17.53 7.04 9.31
C LEU A 232 16.13 7.61 9.55
N TYR A 233 15.38 7.04 10.49
CA TYR A 233 14.05 7.53 10.82
C TYR A 233 14.07 8.98 11.35
N ASN A 234 15.11 9.37 12.09
CA ASN A 234 15.27 10.71 12.67
C ASN A 234 15.58 11.80 11.63
N VAL A 235 15.88 11.47 10.36
CA VAL A 235 15.99 12.47 9.28
C VAL A 235 14.73 13.34 9.18
N GLN A 236 13.57 12.81 9.58
CA GLN A 236 12.31 13.56 9.60
C GLN A 236 12.29 14.73 10.60
N ARG A 237 13.20 14.77 11.59
CA ARG A 237 13.34 15.90 12.53
C ARG A 237 13.83 17.19 11.88
N LEU A 238 14.30 17.12 10.63
CA LEU A 238 14.59 18.29 9.83
C LEU A 238 13.32 19.11 9.51
N SER A 239 12.13 18.57 9.77
CA SER A 239 10.86 19.28 9.69
C SER A 239 10.29 19.58 11.07
N SER A 240 9.77 20.80 11.26
CA SER A 240 9.04 21.21 12.46
C SER A 240 7.75 20.40 12.69
N PHE A 241 7.22 19.76 11.64
CA PHE A 241 5.95 19.01 11.68
C PHE A 241 6.09 17.55 12.15
N PHE A 242 7.30 17.07 12.47
CA PHE A 242 7.53 15.67 12.82
C PHE A 242 6.62 15.15 13.96
N HIS A 243 6.27 16.01 14.92
CA HIS A 243 5.40 15.68 16.05
C HIS A 243 3.97 15.28 15.63
N TYR A 244 3.49 15.73 14.47
CA TYR A 244 2.18 15.32 13.94
C TYR A 244 2.10 13.84 13.58
N VAL A 245 3.24 13.16 13.36
CA VAL A 245 3.24 11.70 13.16
C VAL A 245 2.65 10.98 14.36
N ALA A 246 3.02 11.37 15.58
CA ALA A 246 2.49 10.77 16.79
C ALA A 246 1.00 11.07 16.97
N GLN A 247 0.58 12.32 16.71
CA GLN A 247 -0.82 12.75 16.79
C GLN A 247 -1.70 12.01 15.78
N LYS A 248 -1.25 11.90 14.53
CA LYS A 248 -1.97 11.18 13.47
C LYS A 248 -2.12 9.70 13.77
N ASN A 249 -1.12 9.05 14.38
CA ASN A 249 -1.28 7.64 14.76
C ASN A 249 -2.44 7.41 15.75
N LEU A 250 -2.73 8.37 16.63
CA LEU A 250 -3.83 8.27 17.60
C LEU A 250 -5.23 8.33 16.97
N THR A 251 -5.36 8.73 15.71
CA THR A 251 -6.63 8.64 14.97
C THR A 251 -6.93 7.22 14.51
N PHE A 252 -5.89 6.37 14.37
CA PHE A 252 -6.02 4.99 13.87
C PHE A 252 -5.87 3.95 14.97
N VAL A 253 -5.12 4.25 16.03
CA VAL A 253 -4.75 3.32 17.10
C VAL A 253 -5.01 3.96 18.46
N MET A 254 -5.45 3.17 19.43
CA MET A 254 -5.62 3.58 20.81
C MET A 254 -4.28 3.97 21.45
N SER A 255 -4.30 5.05 22.22
CA SER A 255 -3.25 5.29 23.20
C SER A 255 -3.31 4.25 24.32
N PHE A 256 -2.20 4.08 25.04
CA PHE A 256 -2.17 3.19 26.20
C PHE A 256 -3.18 3.60 27.29
N SER A 257 -3.37 4.91 27.50
CA SER A 257 -4.36 5.42 28.47
C SER A 257 -5.80 5.12 28.06
N GLU A 258 -6.13 5.26 26.76
CA GLU A 258 -7.46 4.87 26.25
C GLU A 258 -7.67 3.36 26.45
N PHE A 259 -6.66 2.54 26.12
CA PHE A 259 -6.75 1.10 26.25
C PHE A 259 -7.03 0.65 27.69
N LEU A 260 -6.37 1.25 28.70
CA LEU A 260 -6.64 0.91 30.10
C LEU A 260 -8.06 1.24 30.55
N LYS A 261 -8.69 2.26 29.95
CA LYS A 261 -10.08 2.65 30.26
C LYS A 261 -11.10 1.77 29.53
N THR A 262 -10.82 1.40 28.27
CA THR A 262 -11.78 0.69 27.41
C THR A 262 -11.12 -0.45 26.61
N PRO A 263 -10.52 -1.46 27.26
CA PRO A 263 -9.63 -2.43 26.61
C PRO A 263 -10.32 -3.28 25.53
N PHE A 264 -11.62 -3.53 25.64
CA PHE A 264 -12.38 -4.35 24.70
C PHE A 264 -13.24 -3.54 23.70
N GLN A 265 -13.09 -2.20 23.67
CA GLN A 265 -13.93 -1.32 22.84
C GLN A 265 -13.99 -1.75 21.37
N TYR A 266 -12.84 -2.11 20.79
CA TYR A 266 -12.74 -2.53 19.38
C TYR A 266 -12.55 -4.04 19.21
N PHE A 267 -12.36 -4.78 20.31
CA PHE A 267 -11.94 -6.18 20.31
C PHE A 267 -12.87 -7.06 19.46
N TRP A 268 -14.17 -7.08 19.74
CA TRP A 268 -15.11 -7.98 19.04
C TRP A 268 -15.23 -7.68 17.56
N ASN A 269 -15.27 -6.39 17.21
CA ASN A 269 -15.31 -5.94 15.84
C ASN A 269 -14.05 -6.38 15.09
N ASN A 270 -12.87 -6.06 15.63
CA ASN A 270 -11.61 -6.35 14.97
C ASN A 270 -11.31 -7.86 14.96
N LEU A 271 -11.70 -8.62 15.98
CA LEU A 271 -11.54 -10.08 16.02
C LEU A 271 -12.29 -10.75 14.86
N ARG A 272 -13.50 -10.26 14.55
CA ARG A 272 -14.31 -10.73 13.41
C ARG A 272 -13.73 -10.26 12.08
N TYR A 273 -13.44 -8.98 11.93
CA TYR A 273 -13.13 -8.38 10.63
C TYR A 273 -11.67 -8.58 10.19
N THR A 274 -10.71 -8.69 11.11
CA THR A 274 -9.31 -8.91 10.76
C THR A 274 -9.10 -10.17 9.92
N PRO A 275 -9.51 -11.39 10.36
CA PRO A 275 -9.35 -12.58 9.54
C PRO A 275 -10.25 -12.54 8.29
N LEU A 276 -11.44 -11.96 8.39
CA LEU A 276 -12.36 -11.85 7.25
C LEU A 276 -11.75 -11.01 6.12
N TYR A 277 -11.21 -9.83 6.43
CA TYR A 277 -10.59 -8.94 5.43
C TYR A 277 -9.34 -9.57 4.81
N VAL A 278 -8.50 -10.22 5.61
CA VAL A 278 -7.32 -10.93 5.08
C VAL A 278 -7.74 -12.03 4.11
N LEU A 279 -8.68 -12.89 4.52
CA LEU A 279 -9.12 -14.00 3.67
C LEU A 279 -9.86 -13.50 2.43
N TRP A 280 -10.74 -12.52 2.55
CA TRP A 280 -11.55 -11.99 1.45
C TRP A 280 -10.65 -11.43 0.34
N GLU A 281 -9.75 -10.51 0.67
CA GLU A 281 -8.84 -9.88 -0.30
C GLU A 281 -7.83 -10.87 -0.90
N MET A 282 -7.51 -11.97 -0.20
CA MET A 282 -6.71 -13.06 -0.76
C MET A 282 -7.48 -13.97 -1.73
N GLY A 283 -8.78 -13.75 -1.92
CA GLY A 283 -9.67 -14.65 -2.66
C GLY A 283 -9.97 -15.94 -1.89
N PHE A 284 -10.12 -15.86 -0.57
CA PHE A 284 -10.52 -16.90 0.41
C PHE A 284 -9.70 -18.19 0.43
N VAL A 285 -9.72 -18.98 -0.64
CA VAL A 285 -9.16 -20.33 -0.73
C VAL A 285 -7.67 -20.34 -0.40
N LEU A 286 -6.89 -19.41 -0.96
CA LEU A 286 -5.45 -19.36 -0.75
C LEU A 286 -5.08 -19.09 0.71
N GLY A 287 -5.81 -18.20 1.38
CA GLY A 287 -5.61 -17.91 2.81
C GLY A 287 -5.90 -19.12 3.69
N ILE A 288 -6.96 -19.87 3.40
CA ILE A 288 -7.30 -21.12 4.11
C ILE A 288 -6.19 -22.17 3.92
N ILE A 289 -5.68 -22.33 2.70
CA ILE A 289 -4.54 -23.22 2.41
C ILE A 289 -3.30 -22.77 3.20
N GLY A 290 -3.10 -21.46 3.38
CA GLY A 290 -2.06 -20.90 4.24
C GLY A 290 -2.15 -21.36 5.70
N LEU A 291 -3.36 -21.35 6.27
CA LEU A 291 -3.60 -21.84 7.63
C LEU A 291 -3.32 -23.35 7.76
N ILE A 292 -3.71 -24.15 6.77
CA ILE A 292 -3.38 -25.59 6.74
C ILE A 292 -1.86 -25.79 6.61
N GLY A 293 -1.21 -24.99 5.78
CA GLY A 293 0.24 -24.99 5.61
C GLY A 293 1.00 -24.64 6.88
N PHE A 294 0.46 -23.72 7.68
CA PHE A 294 0.98 -23.42 9.01
C PHE A 294 0.97 -24.64 9.94
N ILE A 295 -0.16 -25.35 10.03
CA ILE A 295 -0.28 -26.57 10.85
C ILE A 295 0.73 -27.64 10.39
N ARG A 296 0.94 -27.77 9.08
CA ARG A 296 1.93 -28.71 8.55
C ARG A 296 3.36 -28.27 8.83
N LEU A 297 3.66 -26.98 8.73
CA LEU A 297 5.00 -26.43 8.97
C LEU A 297 5.39 -26.60 10.43
N ILE A 298 4.53 -26.22 11.38
CA ILE A 298 4.85 -26.32 12.81
C ILE A 298 5.09 -27.77 13.26
N ARG A 299 4.42 -28.75 12.63
CA ARG A 299 4.68 -30.18 12.88
C ARG A 299 6.03 -30.64 12.31
N LYS A 300 6.50 -30.05 11.22
CA LYS A 300 7.74 -30.44 10.53
C LYS A 300 8.98 -29.72 11.08
N ASP A 301 8.86 -28.41 11.29
CA ASP A 301 9.89 -27.54 11.85
C ASP A 301 9.22 -26.64 12.90
N GLN A 302 9.23 -27.10 14.15
CA GLN A 302 8.61 -26.40 15.27
C GLN A 302 9.19 -25.01 15.50
N LYS A 303 10.50 -24.82 15.25
CA LYS A 303 11.16 -23.53 15.51
C LYS A 303 10.72 -22.49 14.48
N LEU A 304 10.75 -22.86 13.20
CA LEU A 304 10.28 -21.98 12.14
C LEU A 304 8.77 -21.73 12.25
N GLY A 305 7.99 -22.79 12.53
CA GLY A 305 6.55 -22.67 12.78
C GLY A 305 6.23 -21.72 13.95
N LEU A 306 6.93 -21.83 15.08
CA LEU A 306 6.75 -20.91 16.20
C LEU A 306 7.13 -19.46 15.84
N TYR A 307 8.16 -19.26 15.03
CA TYR A 307 8.51 -17.91 14.57
C TYR A 307 7.42 -17.29 13.68
N PHE A 308 6.87 -18.05 12.72
CA PHE A 308 5.68 -17.63 11.97
C PHE A 308 4.48 -17.36 12.89
N LEU A 309 4.26 -18.21 13.89
CA LEU A 309 3.17 -18.02 14.86
C LEU A 309 3.31 -16.69 15.57
N LEU A 310 4.50 -16.32 16.05
CA LEU A 310 4.74 -15.04 16.72
C LEU A 310 4.50 -13.85 15.80
N TRP A 311 4.93 -13.96 14.54
CA TRP A 311 4.70 -12.92 13.52
C TRP A 311 3.25 -12.77 13.08
N ILE A 312 2.43 -13.80 13.25
CA ILE A 312 0.98 -13.73 12.99
C ILE A 312 0.24 -13.28 14.25
N LEU A 313 0.47 -13.96 15.37
CA LEU A 313 -0.32 -13.81 16.58
C LEU A 313 -0.12 -12.46 17.26
N LEU A 314 1.12 -11.96 17.37
CA LEU A 314 1.37 -10.71 18.11
C LEU A 314 0.81 -9.48 17.39
N PRO A 315 1.01 -9.28 16.07
CA PRO A 315 0.32 -8.20 15.35
C PRO A 315 -1.18 -8.39 15.33
N PHE A 316 -1.68 -9.63 15.27
CA PHE A 316 -3.11 -9.91 15.29
C PHE A 316 -3.73 -9.43 16.60
N ILE A 317 -3.13 -9.79 17.75
CA ILE A 317 -3.54 -9.31 19.07
C ILE A 317 -3.48 -7.78 19.13
N ALA A 318 -2.37 -7.17 18.69
CA ALA A 318 -2.24 -5.71 18.70
C ALA A 318 -3.33 -5.02 17.86
N ILE A 319 -3.62 -5.55 16.67
CA ILE A 319 -4.65 -5.01 15.78
C ILE A 319 -6.02 -5.15 16.41
N VAL A 320 -6.34 -6.33 16.95
CA VAL A 320 -7.64 -6.63 17.54
C VAL A 320 -7.95 -5.71 18.71
N PHE A 321 -6.99 -5.49 19.60
CA PHE A 321 -7.20 -4.67 20.80
C PHE A 321 -7.09 -3.16 20.56
N PHE A 322 -6.16 -2.70 19.72
CA PHE A 322 -5.79 -1.28 19.68
C PHE A 322 -6.31 -0.52 18.44
N THR A 323 -6.77 -1.18 17.38
CA THR A 323 -7.12 -0.48 16.13
C THR A 323 -8.49 0.18 16.21
N LYS A 324 -8.55 1.51 16.09
CA LYS A 324 -9.80 2.29 16.04
C LYS A 324 -10.46 2.21 14.66
N VAL A 325 -9.65 2.25 13.60
CA VAL A 325 -10.11 2.24 12.20
C VAL A 325 -9.39 1.13 11.45
N LEU A 326 -10.13 0.07 11.13
CA LEU A 326 -9.61 -1.14 10.48
C LEU A 326 -9.91 -1.11 8.98
N PHE A 327 -8.86 -0.92 8.18
CA PHE A 327 -8.94 -1.11 6.72
C PHE A 327 -8.17 -2.36 6.32
N PRO A 328 -8.66 -3.14 5.32
CA PRO A 328 -7.94 -4.26 4.76
C PRO A 328 -6.48 -3.94 4.49
N ARG A 329 -6.14 -2.86 3.77
CA ARG A 329 -4.74 -2.45 3.48
C ARG A 329 -3.75 -2.48 4.65
N TYR A 330 -4.21 -2.31 5.89
CA TYR A 330 -3.34 -2.37 7.08
C TYR A 330 -2.90 -3.80 7.44
N LEU A 331 -3.53 -4.81 6.85
CA LEU A 331 -3.39 -6.24 7.13
C LEU A 331 -2.60 -6.98 6.05
N ILE A 332 -2.11 -6.28 5.02
CA ILE A 332 -1.48 -6.88 3.82
C ILE A 332 -0.31 -7.83 4.14
N PHE A 333 0.43 -7.56 5.22
CA PHE A 333 1.54 -8.40 5.62
C PHE A 333 1.10 -9.79 6.11
N PHE A 334 -0.12 -9.95 6.64
CA PHE A 334 -0.66 -11.28 6.95
C PHE A 334 -0.85 -12.11 5.70
N ALA A 335 -1.29 -11.48 4.60
CA ALA A 335 -1.44 -12.17 3.32
C ALA A 335 -0.10 -12.72 2.83
N SER A 336 1.00 -11.97 3.01
CA SER A 336 2.35 -12.43 2.62
C SER A 336 2.79 -13.64 3.44
N LEU A 337 2.58 -13.61 4.76
CA LEU A 337 2.89 -14.74 5.64
C LEU A 337 2.07 -15.98 5.28
N LEU A 338 0.75 -15.82 5.08
CA LEU A 338 -0.14 -16.92 4.68
C LEU A 338 0.19 -17.46 3.30
N LEU A 339 0.59 -16.61 2.34
CA LEU A 339 1.01 -17.03 1.01
C LEU A 339 2.26 -17.91 1.07
N ILE A 340 3.25 -17.56 1.90
CA ILE A 340 4.46 -18.39 2.09
C ILE A 340 4.09 -19.75 2.67
N LEU A 341 3.20 -19.78 3.66
CA LEU A 341 2.73 -21.01 4.28
C LEU A 341 1.89 -21.87 3.31
N ALA A 342 1.06 -21.23 2.48
CA ALA A 342 0.29 -21.90 1.43
C ALA A 342 1.22 -22.52 0.38
N THR A 343 2.24 -21.78 -0.03
CA THR A 343 3.27 -22.24 -0.96
C THR A 343 3.97 -23.49 -0.42
N TYR A 344 4.38 -23.46 0.86
CA TYR A 344 4.98 -24.61 1.52
C TYR A 344 4.05 -25.84 1.49
N TYR A 345 2.77 -25.68 1.80
CA TYR A 345 1.80 -26.77 1.75
C TYR A 345 1.63 -27.34 0.34
N LEU A 346 1.34 -26.48 -0.63
CA LEU A 346 1.10 -26.85 -2.03
C LEU A 346 2.30 -27.55 -2.65
N PHE A 347 3.52 -27.23 -2.22
CA PHE A 347 4.70 -27.91 -2.70
C PHE A 347 4.75 -29.39 -2.26
N HIS A 348 4.34 -29.69 -1.03
CA HIS A 348 4.52 -30.99 -0.36
C HIS A 348 3.31 -31.95 -0.42
N ILE A 349 2.28 -31.64 -1.20
CA ILE A 349 1.11 -32.49 -1.42
C ILE A 349 1.21 -33.29 -2.72
N SER A 350 0.37 -34.33 -2.85
CA SER A 350 0.28 -35.17 -4.05
C SER A 350 -0.13 -34.34 -5.28
N TYR A 351 0.30 -34.79 -6.46
CA TYR A 351 0.02 -34.10 -7.72
C TYR A 351 -1.48 -33.91 -7.99
N ARG A 352 -2.31 -34.92 -7.72
CA ARG A 352 -3.77 -34.86 -7.91
C ARG A 352 -4.42 -33.79 -7.01
N LEU A 353 -4.09 -33.79 -5.71
CA LEU A 353 -4.61 -32.79 -4.78
C LEU A 353 -4.11 -31.38 -5.13
N LYS A 354 -2.86 -31.28 -5.57
CA LYS A 354 -2.26 -30.03 -6.02
C LYS A 354 -3.04 -29.41 -7.18
N ILE A 355 -3.32 -30.18 -8.24
CA ILE A 355 -4.15 -29.71 -9.37
C ILE A 355 -5.53 -29.24 -8.89
N PHE A 356 -6.19 -30.06 -8.07
CA PHE A 356 -7.51 -29.71 -7.53
C PHE A 356 -7.48 -28.37 -6.77
N LEU A 357 -6.50 -28.17 -5.89
CA LEU A 357 -6.36 -26.93 -5.15
C LEU A 357 -5.99 -25.74 -6.06
N PHE A 358 -5.20 -25.94 -7.12
CA PHE A 358 -4.95 -24.88 -8.10
C PHE A 358 -6.21 -24.47 -8.86
N ILE A 359 -7.06 -25.44 -9.23
CA ILE A 359 -8.35 -25.15 -9.86
C ILE A 359 -9.22 -24.34 -8.89
N LEU A 360 -9.30 -24.74 -7.62
CA LEU A 360 -10.05 -24.00 -6.61
C LEU A 360 -9.50 -22.58 -6.38
N ILE A 361 -8.18 -22.43 -6.28
CA ILE A 361 -7.53 -21.11 -6.16
C ILE A 361 -7.91 -20.26 -7.37
N PHE A 362 -7.72 -20.80 -8.58
CA PHE A 362 -8.01 -20.10 -9.83
C PHE A 362 -9.47 -19.64 -9.89
N LEU A 363 -10.43 -20.52 -9.64
CA LEU A 363 -11.86 -20.17 -9.62
C LEU A 363 -12.17 -19.07 -8.60
N SER A 364 -11.48 -19.07 -7.45
CA SER A 364 -11.71 -18.11 -6.38
C SER A 364 -11.12 -16.72 -6.66
N ILE A 365 -9.98 -16.64 -7.36
CA ILE A 365 -9.29 -15.37 -7.67
C ILE A 365 -9.64 -14.81 -9.04
N PHE A 366 -10.08 -15.65 -10.00
CA PHE A 366 -10.23 -15.25 -11.40
C PHE A 366 -11.14 -14.03 -11.58
N PHE A 367 -12.30 -14.02 -10.90
CA PHE A 367 -13.22 -12.89 -10.96
C PHE A 367 -12.65 -11.62 -10.30
N PHE A 368 -11.90 -11.76 -9.20
CA PHE A 368 -11.21 -10.63 -8.58
C PHE A 368 -10.19 -10.02 -9.52
N ASP A 369 -9.27 -10.83 -10.05
CA ASP A 369 -8.19 -10.35 -10.92
C ASP A 369 -8.75 -9.75 -12.21
N LEU A 370 -9.75 -10.38 -12.82
CA LEU A 370 -10.38 -9.85 -14.03
C LEU A 370 -11.03 -8.47 -13.78
N THR A 371 -11.72 -8.31 -12.65
CA THR A 371 -12.35 -7.03 -12.30
C THR A 371 -11.34 -5.97 -11.88
N ILE A 372 -10.25 -6.34 -11.20
CA ILE A 372 -9.15 -5.42 -10.87
C ILE A 372 -8.43 -4.92 -12.13
N LEU A 373 -8.30 -5.74 -13.17
CA LEU A 373 -7.58 -5.37 -14.40
C LEU A 373 -8.46 -4.65 -15.43
N PHE A 374 -9.74 -5.04 -15.54
CA PHE A 374 -10.60 -4.61 -16.65
C PHE A 374 -11.98 -4.10 -16.21
N GLY A 375 -12.47 -4.52 -15.04
CA GLY A 375 -13.85 -4.31 -14.62
C GLY A 375 -13.99 -3.58 -13.28
N HIS A 376 -13.28 -2.46 -13.11
CA HIS A 376 -13.11 -1.79 -11.81
C HIS A 376 -14.39 -1.51 -11.02
N ARG A 377 -15.52 -1.30 -11.72
CA ARG A 377 -16.84 -1.08 -11.12
C ARG A 377 -17.35 -2.27 -10.29
N TYR A 378 -16.85 -3.46 -10.60
CA TYR A 378 -17.34 -4.74 -10.09
C TYR A 378 -16.34 -5.44 -9.16
N ILE A 379 -15.26 -4.77 -8.75
CA ILE A 379 -14.28 -5.39 -7.86
C ILE A 379 -14.99 -5.86 -6.58
N PRO A 380 -14.92 -7.16 -6.24
CA PRO A 380 -15.68 -7.73 -5.14
C PRO A 380 -15.03 -7.44 -3.78
N PHE A 381 -14.82 -6.17 -3.46
CA PHE A 381 -14.26 -5.73 -2.19
C PHE A 381 -15.20 -5.96 -1.00
N PRO A 382 -14.67 -6.08 0.23
CA PRO A 382 -15.46 -5.91 1.43
C PRO A 382 -16.08 -4.50 1.48
N ALA A 383 -17.21 -4.36 2.18
CA ALA A 383 -17.99 -3.12 2.18
C ALA A 383 -17.19 -1.85 2.53
N VAL A 384 -16.20 -1.96 3.43
CA VAL A 384 -15.34 -0.83 3.81
C VAL A 384 -14.50 -0.32 2.64
N ASP A 385 -13.89 -1.21 1.85
CA ASP A 385 -13.05 -0.85 0.70
C ASP A 385 -13.89 -0.44 -0.51
N ARG A 386 -15.09 -1.03 -0.67
CA ARG A 386 -16.07 -0.50 -1.64
C ARG A 386 -16.39 0.95 -1.34
N GLY A 387 -16.62 1.30 -0.08
CA GLY A 387 -16.84 2.68 0.34
C GLY A 387 -15.67 3.61 0.01
N GLN A 388 -14.43 3.13 0.13
CA GLN A 388 -13.23 3.96 -0.13
C GLN A 388 -12.92 4.12 -1.62
N TYR A 389 -12.88 3.02 -2.36
CA TYR A 389 -12.32 3.01 -3.71
C TYR A 389 -13.38 3.12 -4.82
N LEU A 390 -14.63 2.74 -4.53
CA LEU A 390 -15.67 2.61 -5.54
C LEU A 390 -16.84 3.58 -5.31
N GLU A 391 -17.47 3.52 -4.14
CA GLU A 391 -18.84 4.01 -3.93
C GLU A 391 -18.95 5.33 -3.16
N GLY A 392 -18.00 5.61 -2.25
CA GLY A 392 -18.08 6.75 -1.34
C GLY A 392 -17.43 8.03 -1.89
N TRP A 393 -17.41 9.07 -1.05
CA TRP A 393 -16.81 10.36 -1.38
C TRP A 393 -15.33 10.32 -1.84
N PRO A 394 -14.45 9.40 -1.39
CA PRO A 394 -13.05 9.40 -1.81
C PRO A 394 -12.82 8.88 -3.24
N ALA A 395 -13.82 8.27 -3.87
CA ALA A 395 -13.71 7.69 -5.21
C ALA A 395 -13.93 8.77 -6.29
N GLY A 396 -12.89 9.10 -7.05
CA GLY A 396 -12.85 10.21 -8.01
C GLY A 396 -13.44 9.92 -9.40
N TRP A 397 -14.58 9.22 -9.48
CA TRP A 397 -15.27 8.98 -10.77
C TRP A 397 -15.61 10.31 -11.47
N GLY A 398 -15.24 10.46 -12.74
CA GLY A 398 -15.52 11.68 -13.51
C GLY A 398 -14.50 12.80 -13.37
N ILE A 399 -13.55 12.72 -12.44
CA ILE A 399 -12.57 13.79 -12.20
C ILE A 399 -11.70 14.04 -13.45
N LYS A 400 -11.23 12.98 -14.11
CA LYS A 400 -10.43 13.10 -15.32
C LYS A 400 -11.25 13.75 -16.44
N GLU A 401 -12.49 13.31 -16.62
CA GLU A 401 -13.41 13.80 -17.64
C GLU A 401 -13.77 15.28 -17.43
N ILE A 402 -13.93 15.72 -16.17
CA ILE A 402 -14.15 17.12 -15.83
C ILE A 402 -12.94 17.98 -16.23
N VAL A 403 -11.72 17.53 -15.92
CA VAL A 403 -10.51 18.27 -16.27
C VAL A 403 -10.26 18.26 -17.77
N ASP A 404 -10.53 17.15 -18.46
CA ASP A 404 -10.44 17.06 -19.92
C ASP A 404 -11.43 18.02 -20.60
N TYR A 405 -12.68 18.07 -20.13
CA TYR A 405 -13.67 19.05 -20.60
C TYR A 405 -13.21 20.49 -20.35
N ALA A 406 -12.70 20.78 -19.15
CA ALA A 406 -12.16 22.10 -18.81
C ALA A 406 -10.97 22.48 -19.71
N ARG A 407 -10.09 21.52 -20.02
CA ARG A 407 -8.94 21.74 -20.90
C ARG A 407 -9.37 22.12 -22.31
N GLU A 408 -10.34 21.41 -22.88
CA GLU A 408 -10.92 21.76 -24.18
C GLU A 408 -11.50 23.18 -24.20
N LYS A 409 -12.21 23.58 -23.14
CA LYS A 409 -12.78 24.92 -23.02
C LYS A 409 -11.72 26.01 -22.82
N SER A 410 -10.64 25.67 -22.12
CA SER A 410 -9.52 26.58 -21.85
C SER A 410 -8.78 27.06 -23.11
N ALA A 411 -8.92 26.33 -24.23
CA ALA A 411 -8.39 26.75 -25.52
C ALA A 411 -9.09 27.98 -26.09
N ILE A 412 -10.38 28.16 -25.77
CA ILE A 412 -11.19 29.29 -26.24
C ILE A 412 -11.05 30.48 -25.28
N LYS A 413 -11.22 30.21 -23.98
CA LYS A 413 -11.26 31.22 -22.92
C LYS A 413 -10.77 30.57 -21.63
N PRO A 414 -9.96 31.25 -20.80
CA PRO A 414 -9.46 30.68 -19.55
C PRO A 414 -10.59 30.12 -18.68
N VAL A 415 -10.30 29.03 -17.96
CA VAL A 415 -11.28 28.32 -17.14
C VAL A 415 -10.94 28.48 -15.66
N ILE A 416 -11.95 28.74 -14.84
CA ILE A 416 -11.87 28.60 -13.39
C ILE A 416 -12.70 27.39 -12.98
N LEU A 417 -12.04 26.41 -12.36
CA LEU A 417 -12.68 25.28 -11.71
C LEU A 417 -12.85 25.60 -10.24
N ILE A 418 -14.08 25.67 -9.78
CA ILE A 418 -14.43 25.80 -8.36
C ILE A 418 -14.77 24.40 -7.86
N SER A 419 -14.18 23.96 -6.75
CA SER A 419 -14.47 22.64 -6.20
C SER A 419 -14.83 22.70 -4.73
N GLU A 420 -15.83 21.92 -4.34
CA GLU A 420 -16.12 21.65 -2.93
C GLU A 420 -15.12 20.63 -2.38
N GLY A 421 -14.39 21.05 -1.36
CA GLY A 421 -13.36 20.27 -0.68
C GLY A 421 -11.94 20.54 -1.16
N ASN A 422 -11.05 20.72 -0.18
CA ASN A 422 -9.61 20.63 -0.29
C ASN A 422 -9.11 19.36 0.44
N PHE A 423 -7.83 19.00 0.27
CA PHE A 423 -7.17 17.95 1.06
C PHE A 423 -7.76 16.53 0.86
N GLY A 424 -7.41 15.89 -0.26
CA GLY A 424 -7.87 14.54 -0.63
C GLY A 424 -9.32 14.43 -1.10
N MET A 425 -9.99 15.57 -1.22
CA MET A 425 -11.29 15.71 -1.88
C MET A 425 -11.13 16.15 -3.34
N ALA A 426 -12.22 16.60 -3.97
CA ALA A 426 -12.21 16.96 -5.39
C ALA A 426 -11.13 17.96 -5.77
N GLY A 427 -10.79 18.94 -4.91
CA GLY A 427 -9.72 19.90 -5.19
C GLY A 427 -8.39 19.22 -5.54
N ASP A 428 -7.83 18.44 -4.63
CA ASP A 428 -6.55 17.75 -4.87
C ASP A 428 -6.65 16.78 -6.04
N ALA A 429 -7.80 16.09 -6.19
CA ALA A 429 -8.01 15.14 -7.28
C ALA A 429 -8.01 15.84 -8.65
N LEU A 430 -8.67 16.99 -8.78
CA LEU A 430 -8.65 17.82 -10.00
C LEU A 430 -7.23 18.33 -10.29
N GLU A 431 -6.51 18.81 -9.26
CA GLU A 431 -5.14 19.34 -9.38
C GLU A 431 -4.14 18.31 -9.93
N VAL A 432 -4.34 17.02 -9.62
CA VAL A 432 -3.51 15.94 -10.17
C VAL A 432 -3.57 15.92 -11.70
N PHE A 433 -4.74 16.11 -12.30
CA PHE A 433 -4.94 16.03 -13.75
C PHE A 433 -4.70 17.36 -14.48
N ILE A 434 -4.64 18.49 -13.78
CA ILE A 434 -4.30 19.79 -14.40
C ILE A 434 -2.81 19.81 -14.75
N LYS A 435 -2.52 20.16 -16.00
CA LYS A 435 -1.16 20.31 -16.54
C LYS A 435 -0.68 21.75 -16.38
N SER A 436 0.63 21.94 -16.33
CA SER A 436 1.24 23.28 -16.24
C SER A 436 0.93 24.16 -17.46
N THR A 437 0.63 23.55 -18.60
CA THR A 437 0.25 24.23 -19.85
C THR A 437 -1.24 24.60 -19.91
N ASP A 438 -2.07 24.08 -19.00
CA ASP A 438 -3.51 24.31 -19.04
C ASP A 438 -3.83 25.75 -18.57
N LYS A 439 -4.72 26.44 -19.28
CA LYS A 439 -5.27 27.74 -18.85
C LYS A 439 -6.42 27.53 -17.87
N ILE A 440 -6.19 26.71 -16.85
CA ILE A 440 -7.17 26.31 -15.83
C ILE A 440 -6.68 26.77 -14.47
N ILE A 441 -7.51 27.54 -13.76
CA ILE A 441 -7.26 27.95 -12.39
C ILE A 441 -8.21 27.17 -11.49
N LEU A 442 -7.66 26.38 -10.56
CA LEU A 442 -8.44 25.66 -9.56
C LEU A 442 -8.61 26.52 -8.30
N LYS A 443 -9.84 26.64 -7.80
CA LYS A 443 -10.20 27.33 -6.55
C LYS A 443 -11.00 26.38 -5.65
N PRO A 444 -10.34 25.66 -4.73
CA PRO A 444 -11.03 24.77 -3.80
C PRO A 444 -11.60 25.55 -2.60
N TYR A 445 -12.80 25.18 -2.15
CA TYR A 445 -13.48 25.78 -1.00
C TYR A 445 -14.04 24.72 -0.06
N TRP A 446 -13.99 24.97 1.25
CA TRP A 446 -14.66 24.16 2.25
C TRP A 446 -15.23 25.03 3.38
N PRO A 447 -16.56 25.10 3.54
CA PRO A 447 -17.59 24.65 2.59
C PRO A 447 -17.61 25.47 1.29
N LEU A 448 -18.20 24.92 0.23
CA LEU A 448 -18.53 25.65 -0.99
C LEU A 448 -20.01 26.03 -0.97
N ASP A 449 -20.30 27.29 -0.65
CA ASP A 449 -21.66 27.79 -0.48
C ASP A 449 -21.97 28.96 -1.41
N GLU A 450 -23.18 29.50 -1.26
CA GLU A 450 -23.72 30.62 -2.05
C GLU A 450 -22.71 31.76 -2.19
N ARG A 451 -22.11 32.20 -1.08
CA ARG A 451 -21.18 33.34 -1.07
C ARG A 451 -20.07 33.19 -2.10
N GLN A 452 -19.47 32.02 -2.21
CA GLN A 452 -18.39 31.75 -3.15
C GLN A 452 -18.92 31.74 -4.59
N LEU A 453 -20.07 31.13 -4.85
CA LEU A 453 -20.69 31.13 -6.18
C LEU A 453 -20.96 32.55 -6.68
N PHE A 454 -21.50 33.41 -5.81
CA PHE A 454 -21.79 34.81 -6.13
C PHE A 454 -20.52 35.65 -6.26
N GLN A 455 -19.50 35.41 -5.44
CA GLN A 455 -18.20 36.06 -5.55
C GLN A 455 -17.55 35.83 -6.93
N HIS A 456 -17.82 34.68 -7.56
CA HIS A 456 -17.29 34.31 -8.88
C HIS A 456 -18.16 34.76 -10.07
N GLN A 457 -19.30 35.42 -9.85
CA GLN A 457 -20.10 36.00 -10.94
C GLN A 457 -19.29 36.99 -11.78
N LYS A 458 -18.46 37.82 -11.12
CA LYS A 458 -17.55 38.75 -11.79
C LYS A 458 -16.54 38.06 -12.72
N ASP A 459 -16.18 36.81 -12.41
CA ASP A 459 -15.16 36.08 -13.17
C ASP A 459 -15.72 35.58 -14.52
N LEU A 460 -17.05 35.48 -14.69
CA LEU A 460 -17.73 35.05 -15.93
C LEU A 460 -17.42 35.97 -17.12
N LYS A 461 -17.11 37.25 -16.86
CA LYS A 461 -16.74 38.21 -17.91
C LYS A 461 -15.53 37.71 -18.71
N ASN A 462 -14.48 37.27 -18.01
CA ASN A 462 -13.19 36.92 -18.61
C ASN A 462 -12.87 35.43 -18.59
N ASN A 463 -13.64 34.61 -17.87
CA ASN A 463 -13.42 33.16 -17.77
C ASN A 463 -14.69 32.35 -18.06
N PHE A 464 -14.54 31.08 -18.40
CA PHE A 464 -15.57 30.08 -18.11
C PHE A 464 -15.42 29.64 -16.66
N VAL A 465 -16.53 29.56 -15.92
CA VAL A 465 -16.51 29.14 -14.52
C VAL A 465 -17.34 27.88 -14.37
N TYR A 466 -16.71 26.80 -13.90
CA TYR A 466 -17.38 25.54 -13.63
C TYR A 466 -17.24 25.17 -12.16
N VAL A 467 -18.20 24.38 -11.68
CA VAL A 467 -18.34 24.05 -10.25
C VAL A 467 -18.46 22.54 -10.08
N VAL A 468 -17.68 21.98 -9.16
CA VAL A 468 -17.61 20.54 -8.89
C VAL A 468 -17.99 20.25 -7.45
N PHE A 469 -19.03 19.42 -7.26
CA PHE A 469 -19.49 18.95 -5.95
C PHE A 469 -19.33 17.42 -5.85
N PRO A 470 -18.45 16.90 -4.99
CA PRO A 470 -18.14 15.46 -4.97
C PRO A 470 -18.97 14.63 -3.97
N HIS A 471 -19.71 15.27 -3.07
CA HIS A 471 -20.49 14.62 -2.01
C HIS A 471 -21.87 15.25 -1.73
N ARG A 472 -22.13 16.47 -2.21
CA ARG A 472 -23.45 17.10 -2.10
C ARG A 472 -24.40 16.53 -3.15
N GLU A 473 -25.64 16.24 -2.75
CA GLU A 473 -26.68 15.67 -3.64
C GLU A 473 -27.81 16.66 -3.92
N GLU A 474 -28.05 17.61 -3.01
CA GLU A 474 -29.10 18.61 -3.10
C GLU A 474 -28.50 20.00 -3.31
N PHE A 475 -29.08 20.76 -4.25
CA PHE A 475 -28.62 22.08 -4.65
C PHE A 475 -29.81 23.04 -4.63
N PRO A 476 -29.72 24.20 -3.94
CA PRO A 476 -30.81 25.16 -3.93
C PRO A 476 -31.11 25.72 -5.33
N ASP A 477 -32.39 25.78 -5.71
CA ASP A 477 -32.83 26.25 -7.05
C ASP A 477 -32.41 27.69 -7.37
N PHE A 478 -32.21 28.53 -6.34
CA PHE A 478 -31.79 29.92 -6.51
C PHE A 478 -30.30 30.09 -6.81
N TRP A 479 -29.52 29.00 -6.74
CA TRP A 479 -28.11 29.02 -7.11
C TRP A 479 -27.96 29.14 -8.62
N PRO A 480 -27.05 30.01 -9.10
CA PRO A 480 -26.87 30.23 -10.54
C PRO A 480 -26.03 29.10 -11.16
N LEU A 481 -26.55 27.88 -11.14
CA LEU A 481 -25.88 26.67 -11.60
C LEU A 481 -26.69 25.98 -12.69
N LYS A 482 -26.00 25.59 -13.77
CA LYS A 482 -26.54 24.73 -14.82
C LYS A 482 -25.79 23.40 -14.83
N LEU A 483 -26.51 22.29 -14.60
CA LEU A 483 -25.89 20.96 -14.61
C LEU A 483 -25.34 20.64 -16.00
N ILE A 484 -24.05 20.28 -16.06
CA ILE A 484 -23.40 19.78 -17.27
C ILE A 484 -23.49 18.26 -17.28
N LYS A 485 -23.06 17.62 -16.18
CA LYS A 485 -23.01 16.16 -16.08
C LYS A 485 -23.03 15.69 -14.63
N LYS A 486 -23.71 14.57 -14.41
CA LYS A 486 -23.66 13.78 -13.17
C LYS A 486 -22.83 12.53 -13.42
N TYR A 487 -21.77 12.33 -12.66
CA TYR A 487 -20.92 11.15 -12.73
C TYR A 487 -21.33 10.17 -11.63
N GLU A 488 -22.18 9.21 -11.97
CA GLU A 488 -22.68 8.22 -11.01
C GLU A 488 -21.58 7.23 -10.63
N LYS A 489 -21.39 7.06 -9.32
CA LYS A 489 -20.53 6.00 -8.78
C LYS A 489 -21.25 4.64 -8.88
N PRO A 490 -20.55 3.52 -8.70
CA PRO A 490 -21.13 2.19 -8.75
C PRO A 490 -22.38 2.08 -7.88
N TRP A 491 -23.43 1.44 -8.43
CA TRP A 491 -24.70 1.19 -7.73
C TRP A 491 -25.47 2.45 -7.33
N ASN A 492 -25.14 3.60 -7.93
CA ASN A 492 -25.83 4.88 -7.77
C ASN A 492 -25.93 5.35 -6.32
N LYS A 493 -24.97 4.94 -5.47
CA LYS A 493 -24.92 5.31 -4.05
C LYS A 493 -24.46 6.74 -3.79
N SER A 494 -23.69 7.32 -4.70
CA SER A 494 -23.32 8.73 -4.70
C SER A 494 -22.86 9.15 -6.10
N ALA A 495 -22.65 10.46 -6.32
CA ALA A 495 -22.18 10.99 -7.59
C ALA A 495 -21.26 12.19 -7.40
N ILE A 496 -20.48 12.49 -8.44
CA ILE A 496 -19.82 13.79 -8.59
C ILE A 496 -20.64 14.63 -9.56
N TYR A 497 -21.04 15.82 -9.12
CA TYR A 497 -21.84 16.75 -9.92
C TYR A 497 -20.95 17.83 -10.51
N PHE A 498 -21.11 18.06 -11.81
CA PHE A 498 -20.36 19.06 -12.57
C PHE A 498 -21.32 20.08 -13.18
N PHE A 499 -21.16 21.33 -12.79
CA PHE A 499 -22.02 22.44 -13.18
C PHE A 499 -21.24 23.54 -13.91
N GLN A 500 -21.96 24.33 -14.69
CA GLN A 500 -21.56 25.65 -15.14
C GLN A 500 -22.15 26.70 -14.21
N LEU A 501 -21.35 27.68 -13.79
CA LEU A 501 -21.87 28.89 -13.14
C LEU A 501 -22.49 29.78 -14.22
N THR A 502 -23.77 30.13 -14.08
CA THR A 502 -24.49 31.00 -15.01
C THR A 502 -24.50 32.44 -14.51
N PRO A 503 -24.68 33.44 -15.39
CA PRO A 503 -24.98 34.80 -14.96
C PRO A 503 -26.28 34.82 -14.15
N LYS A 504 -26.33 35.67 -13.13
CA LYS A 504 -27.54 36.01 -12.40
C LYS A 504 -27.95 37.45 -12.64
#